data_AF-F0QW56-F1
#
_entry.id   AF-F0QW56-F1
#
_cell.length_a   1.000
_cell.length_b   1.000
_cell.length_c   1.000
_cell.angle_alpha   90.00
_cell.angle_beta   90.00
_cell.angle_gamma   90.00
#
_symmetry.space_group_name_H-M   'P 1'
#
loop_
_entity.id
_entity.type
_entity.pdbx_description
1 polymer ?
#
loop_
_entity_poly.entity_id
_entity_poly.type
_entity_poly.pdbx_seq_one_letter_code
_entity_poly.pdbx_strand_id
1 'polypeptide(L)'
;MMGGQSSAIELVLILSVILASIVIFLLLIPNYSYSAGSEVNMFQLNAMAQSLLQYIVTSPGNPIYWGLNASQITSFGLAEPNQPYHLDPFKVMALVYWDYVNGLVPSPVLANNSCLLSQISGVGFRKYLSQYGIGAISISNSWLFIPSTPTGWLINYDEVKELLGLGGDYDFMLVITPVLNITVTGFPPSGPGGFNLYIRVLGYGSDSPVSGASVSIQYFITDQAGNDLACQYGILTPCTPAPSTVSLPNSSTFTIIISNPLVIEGSETSMTNASGVAAFTLPMAYDGDNTYFLIITASIGGLSDYTYYQYPAQSVPLLTVGILPSGSNYNSVIFVDPHILRNCLSNIGVLQNPGSSALGLRIIAVYRSLYGYSFESLNFTLNPGGGSHSYPIPCSVLALSNANDYSTCYWNLPNTPMILIANVVRNSQGQSPGVPITQTVIIPYGSWPNYLMDNGPIVFGKSIKYAPVSTARALVYIGDSAYYITLYLYYKGDVYGPMNQQ
;
A
#
# COMPACT_ATOMS: atom_id res chain seq x y z
N MET A 1 -53.43 -51.04 63.39
CA MET A 1 -53.71 -49.69 63.95
C MET A 1 -53.03 -48.67 63.05
N MET A 2 -53.82 -47.76 62.48
CA MET A 2 -53.45 -46.54 61.72
C MET A 2 -52.33 -46.71 60.68
N GLY A 3 -52.59 -46.91 59.38
CA GLY A 3 -53.57 -46.16 58.59
C GLY A 3 -53.06 -44.75 58.31
N GLY A 4 -51.86 -44.62 57.73
CA GLY A 4 -51.44 -43.38 57.09
C GLY A 4 -52.19 -43.22 55.77
N GLN A 5 -53.48 -42.92 55.84
CA GLN A 5 -54.16 -42.29 54.69
C GLN A 5 -53.41 -41.00 54.45
N SER A 6 -52.70 -40.89 53.33
CA SER A 6 -52.30 -39.57 52.84
C SER A 6 -53.60 -38.77 52.75
N SER A 7 -53.67 -37.70 53.54
CA SER A 7 -54.84 -36.84 53.56
C SER A 7 -55.08 -36.38 52.13
N ALA A 8 -56.35 -36.28 51.69
CA ALA A 8 -56.67 -35.71 50.38
C ALA A 8 -55.96 -34.34 50.15
N ILE A 9 -55.63 -33.64 51.25
CA ILE A 9 -54.86 -32.40 51.27
C ILE A 9 -53.39 -32.60 50.88
N GLU A 10 -52.72 -33.66 51.34
CA GLU A 10 -51.33 -33.97 50.96
C GLU A 10 -51.23 -34.32 49.47
N LEU A 11 -52.17 -35.13 48.95
CA LEU A 11 -52.20 -35.47 47.53
C LEU A 11 -52.43 -34.22 46.67
N VAL A 12 -53.33 -33.33 47.08
CA VAL A 12 -53.61 -32.06 46.37
C VAL A 12 -52.39 -31.12 46.39
N LEU A 13 -51.66 -31.05 47.51
CA LEU A 13 -50.42 -30.27 47.62
C LEU A 13 -49.31 -30.83 46.74
N ILE A 14 -49.10 -32.15 46.75
CA ILE A 14 -48.07 -32.79 45.92
C ILE A 14 -48.39 -32.60 44.43
N LEU A 15 -49.64 -32.80 44.03
CA LEU A 15 -50.04 -32.70 42.62
C LEU A 15 -49.88 -31.26 42.10
N SER A 16 -50.24 -30.26 42.90
CA SER A 16 -50.11 -28.85 42.52
C SER A 16 -48.66 -28.38 42.44
N VAL A 17 -47.78 -28.84 43.32
CA VAL A 17 -46.33 -28.57 43.25
C VAL A 17 -45.69 -29.23 42.02
N ILE A 18 -46.07 -30.48 41.70
CA ILE A 18 -45.58 -31.17 40.49
C ILE A 18 -46.06 -30.46 39.23
N LEU A 19 -47.35 -30.09 39.15
CA LEU A 19 -47.89 -29.35 38.01
C LEU A 19 -47.23 -27.98 37.83
N ALA A 20 -47.03 -27.23 38.92
CA ALA A 20 -46.33 -25.95 38.87
C ALA A 20 -44.87 -26.13 38.40
N SER A 21 -44.18 -27.17 38.88
CA SER A 21 -42.81 -27.47 38.47
C SER A 21 -42.72 -27.85 36.99
N ILE A 22 -43.66 -28.66 36.48
CA ILE A 22 -43.74 -29.03 35.06
C ILE A 22 -44.02 -27.79 34.20
N VAL A 23 -44.94 -26.91 34.61
CA VAL A 23 -45.23 -25.66 33.90
C VAL A 23 -44.00 -24.75 33.85
N ILE A 24 -43.30 -24.57 34.97
CA ILE A 24 -42.04 -23.82 35.01
C ILE A 24 -40.99 -24.45 34.10
N PHE A 25 -40.85 -25.78 34.11
CA PHE A 25 -39.89 -26.49 33.26
C PHE A 25 -40.23 -26.34 31.78
N LEU A 26 -41.51 -26.46 31.39
CA LEU A 26 -41.99 -26.25 30.03
C LEU A 26 -41.80 -24.80 29.55
N LEU A 27 -41.87 -23.81 30.46
CA LEU A 27 -41.60 -22.41 30.13
C LEU A 27 -40.09 -22.10 30.00
N LEU A 28 -39.22 -22.90 30.63
CA LEU A 28 -37.76 -22.72 30.59
C LEU A 28 -37.07 -23.49 29.45
N ILE A 29 -37.62 -24.63 29.00
CA ILE A 29 -37.05 -25.45 27.90
C ILE A 29 -36.82 -24.67 26.60
N PRO A 30 -37.77 -23.82 26.13
CA PRO A 30 -37.54 -23.02 24.93
C PRO A 30 -36.30 -22.14 25.10
N ASN A 31 -36.22 -21.41 26.21
CA ASN A 31 -35.14 -20.45 26.47
C ASN A 31 -33.75 -21.11 26.58
N TYR A 32 -33.65 -22.34 27.11
CA TYR A 32 -32.38 -23.08 27.21
C TYR A 32 -31.96 -23.77 25.91
N SER A 33 -32.92 -24.25 25.12
CA SER A 33 -32.64 -24.95 23.85
C SER A 33 -32.22 -23.97 22.75
N TYR A 34 -32.81 -22.76 22.75
CA TYR A 34 -32.46 -21.70 21.80
C TYR A 34 -31.04 -21.15 22.02
N SER A 35 -30.60 -20.93 23.26
CA SER A 35 -29.24 -20.44 23.52
C SER A 35 -28.18 -21.47 23.09
N ALA A 36 -28.35 -22.75 23.45
CA ALA A 36 -27.41 -23.80 23.09
C ALA A 36 -27.28 -24.01 21.56
N GLY A 37 -28.38 -23.96 20.81
CA GLY A 37 -28.35 -24.06 19.34
C GLY A 37 -27.68 -22.85 18.67
N SER A 38 -27.94 -21.63 19.18
CA SER A 38 -27.31 -20.41 18.67
C SER A 38 -25.80 -20.35 18.98
N GLU A 39 -25.39 -20.86 20.15
CA GLU A 39 -23.99 -20.96 20.56
C GLU A 39 -23.22 -21.96 19.70
N VAL A 40 -23.79 -23.15 19.42
CA VAL A 40 -23.17 -24.15 18.52
C VAL A 40 -22.98 -23.59 17.11
N ASN A 41 -23.97 -22.87 16.57
CA ASN A 41 -23.87 -22.22 15.26
C ASN A 41 -22.78 -21.14 15.23
N MET A 42 -22.64 -20.36 16.31
CA MET A 42 -21.58 -19.35 16.43
C MET A 42 -20.19 -20.01 16.53
N PHE A 43 -20.03 -21.09 17.31
CA PHE A 43 -18.75 -21.82 17.39
C PHE A 43 -18.33 -22.41 16.04
N GLN A 44 -19.28 -22.95 15.28
CA GLN A 44 -19.02 -23.45 13.92
C GLN A 44 -18.58 -22.32 12.98
N LEU A 45 -19.24 -21.16 13.03
CA LEU A 45 -18.88 -19.99 12.23
C LEU A 45 -17.49 -19.42 12.62
N ASN A 46 -17.13 -19.47 13.90
CA ASN A 46 -15.80 -19.11 14.41
C ASN A 46 -14.72 -20.07 13.92
N ALA A 47 -14.96 -21.38 14.02
CA ALA A 47 -14.02 -22.39 13.51
C ALA A 47 -13.83 -22.27 11.98
N MET A 48 -14.91 -21.99 11.25
CA MET A 48 -14.86 -21.77 9.80
C MET A 48 -14.04 -20.53 9.45
N ALA A 49 -14.29 -19.38 10.09
CA ALA A 49 -13.53 -18.16 9.85
C ALA A 49 -12.03 -18.35 10.16
N GLN A 50 -11.69 -19.04 11.25
CA GLN A 50 -10.29 -19.36 11.57
C GLN A 50 -9.66 -20.27 10.51
N SER A 51 -10.35 -21.33 10.10
CA SER A 51 -9.85 -22.25 9.06
C SER A 51 -9.66 -21.55 7.72
N LEU A 52 -10.59 -20.69 7.33
CA LEU A 52 -10.51 -19.91 6.09
C LEU A 52 -9.36 -18.92 6.14
N LEU A 53 -9.25 -18.15 7.22
CA LEU A 53 -8.14 -17.20 7.35
C LEU A 53 -6.80 -17.93 7.33
N GLN A 54 -6.69 -19.04 8.08
CA GLN A 54 -5.50 -19.86 8.10
C GLN A 54 -5.13 -20.33 6.69
N TYR A 55 -6.10 -20.83 5.92
CA TYR A 55 -5.89 -21.23 4.53
C TYR A 55 -5.41 -20.05 3.66
N ILE A 56 -6.08 -18.90 3.75
CA ILE A 56 -5.77 -17.70 2.96
C ILE A 56 -4.33 -17.21 3.23
N VAL A 57 -3.86 -17.22 4.48
CA VAL A 57 -2.53 -16.70 4.85
C VAL A 57 -1.40 -17.73 4.77
N THR A 58 -1.72 -19.01 4.50
CA THR A 58 -0.71 -20.08 4.38
C THR A 58 -0.64 -20.72 3.00
N SER A 59 -1.70 -20.59 2.19
CA SER A 59 -1.73 -21.06 0.82
C SER A 59 -1.24 -19.98 -0.15
N PRO A 60 -0.35 -20.30 -1.10
CA PRO A 60 -0.02 -19.38 -2.19
C PRO A 60 -1.12 -19.30 -3.26
N GLY A 61 -2.16 -20.13 -3.20
CA GLY A 61 -3.14 -20.23 -4.26
C GLY A 61 -2.57 -20.87 -5.54
N ASN A 62 -3.35 -20.85 -6.62
CA ASN A 62 -2.98 -21.44 -7.91
C ASN A 62 -3.58 -20.65 -9.08
N PRO A 63 -2.80 -20.26 -10.11
CA PRO A 63 -1.34 -20.31 -10.19
C PRO A 63 -0.64 -19.57 -9.05
N ILE A 64 0.58 -19.98 -8.71
CA ILE A 64 1.33 -19.41 -7.58
C ILE A 64 1.45 -17.88 -7.67
N TYR A 65 1.54 -17.32 -8.88
CA TYR A 65 1.70 -15.89 -9.16
C TYR A 65 0.40 -15.22 -9.63
N TRP A 66 -0.77 -15.72 -9.23
CA TRP A 66 -2.07 -15.18 -9.69
C TRP A 66 -2.26 -13.68 -9.38
N GLY A 67 -1.52 -13.11 -8.41
CA GLY A 67 -1.54 -11.66 -8.14
C GLY A 67 -1.14 -10.79 -9.33
N LEU A 68 -0.43 -11.36 -10.32
CA LEU A 68 -0.10 -10.69 -11.59
C LEU A 68 -1.22 -10.81 -12.62
N ASN A 69 -1.99 -11.90 -12.58
CA ASN A 69 -3.12 -12.13 -13.48
C ASN A 69 -4.16 -13.02 -12.80
N ALA A 70 -5.22 -12.42 -12.26
CA ALA A 70 -6.23 -13.14 -11.52
C ALA A 70 -7.25 -13.88 -12.42
N SER A 71 -7.21 -13.67 -13.74
CA SER A 71 -8.17 -14.28 -14.69
C SER A 71 -8.12 -15.80 -14.80
N GLN A 72 -7.06 -16.42 -14.26
CA GLN A 72 -6.81 -17.86 -14.33
C GLN A 72 -6.77 -18.50 -12.93
N ILE A 73 -7.25 -17.80 -11.91
CA ILE A 73 -7.20 -18.29 -10.54
C ILE A 73 -8.08 -19.53 -10.38
N THR A 74 -7.49 -20.59 -9.85
CA THR A 74 -8.18 -21.85 -9.54
C THR A 74 -8.14 -22.17 -8.04
N SER A 75 -7.39 -21.37 -7.28
CA SER A 75 -7.32 -21.45 -5.82
C SER A 75 -6.88 -20.09 -5.28
N PHE A 76 -7.65 -19.54 -4.35
CA PHE A 76 -7.35 -18.26 -3.69
C PHE A 76 -6.47 -18.47 -2.46
N GLY A 77 -5.36 -17.75 -2.40
CA GLY A 77 -4.43 -17.78 -1.28
C GLY A 77 -3.42 -16.66 -1.43
N LEU A 78 -3.11 -15.97 -0.34
CA LEU A 78 -2.30 -14.74 -0.33
C LEU A 78 -0.84 -15.00 0.03
N ALA A 79 -0.47 -16.21 0.45
CA ALA A 79 0.89 -16.46 0.93
C ALA A 79 1.93 -16.33 -0.19
N GLU A 80 3.12 -15.87 0.19
CA GLU A 80 4.34 -15.99 -0.57
C GLU A 80 4.73 -17.49 -0.62
N PRO A 81 5.23 -18.00 -1.76
CA PRO A 81 5.47 -19.43 -1.92
C PRO A 81 6.50 -19.94 -0.90
N ASN A 82 6.15 -20.98 -0.16
CA ASN A 82 6.96 -21.57 0.91
C ASN A 82 7.20 -20.66 2.13
N GLN A 83 6.45 -19.56 2.28
CA GLN A 83 6.55 -18.68 3.43
C GLN A 83 5.15 -18.43 4.04
N PRO A 84 4.63 -19.36 4.86
CA PRO A 84 3.35 -19.15 5.52
C PRO A 84 3.40 -17.90 6.40
N TYR A 85 2.29 -17.14 6.45
CA TYR A 85 2.17 -15.84 7.12
C TYR A 85 2.97 -14.68 6.50
N HIS A 86 3.75 -14.91 5.45
CA HIS A 86 4.26 -13.85 4.59
C HIS A 86 3.33 -13.78 3.38
N LEU A 87 2.72 -12.63 3.13
CA LEU A 87 1.83 -12.45 1.99
C LEU A 87 2.63 -11.99 0.78
N ASP A 88 2.32 -12.57 -0.37
CA ASP A 88 2.83 -12.14 -1.66
C ASP A 88 2.33 -10.71 -1.95
N PRO A 89 3.25 -9.73 -2.07
CA PRO A 89 2.87 -8.34 -2.26
C PRO A 89 2.08 -8.06 -3.54
N PHE A 90 2.28 -8.86 -4.60
CA PHE A 90 1.53 -8.68 -5.85
C PHE A 90 0.08 -9.13 -5.68
N LYS A 91 -0.17 -10.17 -4.87
CA LYS A 91 -1.53 -10.60 -4.52
C LYS A 91 -2.23 -9.56 -3.65
N VAL A 92 -1.50 -8.97 -2.70
CA VAL A 92 -2.00 -7.86 -1.89
C VAL A 92 -2.34 -6.66 -2.78
N MET A 93 -1.49 -6.32 -3.75
CA MET A 93 -1.74 -5.24 -4.71
C MET A 93 -3.01 -5.48 -5.54
N ALA A 94 -3.31 -6.73 -5.91
CA ALA A 94 -4.57 -7.07 -6.57
C ALA A 94 -5.80 -6.78 -5.68
N LEU A 95 -5.69 -6.97 -4.35
CA LEU A 95 -6.74 -6.59 -3.40
C LEU A 95 -6.91 -5.07 -3.33
N VAL A 96 -5.81 -4.31 -3.33
CA VAL A 96 -5.84 -2.83 -3.36
C VAL A 96 -6.55 -2.32 -4.62
N TYR A 97 -6.28 -2.92 -5.79
CA TYR A 97 -6.98 -2.54 -7.02
C TYR A 97 -8.47 -2.86 -6.95
N TRP A 98 -8.85 -4.00 -6.36
CA TRP A 98 -10.25 -4.35 -6.17
C TRP A 98 -10.96 -3.35 -5.27
N ASP A 99 -10.36 -3.03 -4.11
CA ASP A 99 -10.86 -2.04 -3.16
C ASP A 99 -11.13 -0.69 -3.86
N TYR A 100 -10.14 -0.22 -4.61
CA TYR A 100 -10.21 1.03 -5.37
C TYR A 100 -11.36 1.06 -6.38
N VAL A 101 -11.49 0.05 -7.23
CA VAL A 101 -12.52 0.00 -8.28
C VAL A 101 -13.94 -0.15 -7.69
N ASN A 102 -14.06 -0.67 -6.46
CA ASN A 102 -15.34 -0.81 -5.75
C ASN A 102 -15.66 0.35 -4.79
N GLY A 103 -14.75 1.33 -4.64
CA GLY A 103 -14.99 2.56 -3.87
C GLY A 103 -15.17 2.34 -2.36
N LEU A 104 -14.54 1.32 -1.77
CA LEU A 104 -14.73 0.97 -0.35
C LEU A 104 -13.83 1.77 0.60
N VAL A 105 -12.67 2.25 0.13
CA VAL A 105 -11.85 3.22 0.85
C VAL A 105 -12.03 4.61 0.22
N PRO A 106 -12.22 5.69 1.02
CA PRO A 106 -12.16 7.06 0.53
C PRO A 106 -10.83 7.24 -0.18
N SER A 107 -10.92 7.42 -1.50
CA SER A 107 -9.78 7.54 -2.40
C SER A 107 -8.69 8.45 -1.79
N PRO A 108 -7.49 7.93 -1.46
CA PRO A 108 -6.34 8.81 -1.19
C PRO A 108 -5.91 9.54 -2.48
N VAL A 109 -6.40 9.03 -3.61
CA VAL A 109 -6.28 9.61 -4.94
C VAL A 109 -7.33 10.71 -5.09
N LEU A 110 -6.97 11.85 -5.66
CA LEU A 110 -7.89 12.95 -6.01
C LEU A 110 -9.28 12.41 -6.39
N ALA A 111 -10.23 12.55 -5.47
CA ALA A 111 -11.55 11.96 -5.59
C ALA A 111 -12.21 12.42 -6.91
N ASN A 112 -12.77 11.46 -7.67
CA ASN A 112 -13.57 11.66 -8.89
C ASN A 112 -12.86 11.82 -10.24
N ASN A 113 -11.57 11.48 -10.34
CA ASN A 113 -10.74 12.03 -11.40
C ASN A 113 -10.01 10.98 -12.25
N SER A 114 -10.74 9.95 -12.68
CA SER A 114 -10.29 9.02 -13.71
C SER A 114 -10.03 9.77 -15.02
N CYS A 115 -8.81 9.67 -15.54
CA CYS A 115 -8.48 10.09 -16.88
C CYS A 115 -8.89 9.03 -17.90
N LEU A 116 -9.92 9.34 -18.69
CA LEU A 116 -10.36 8.49 -19.79
C LEU A 116 -9.27 8.41 -20.86
N LEU A 117 -9.15 7.27 -21.55
CA LEU A 117 -8.21 7.14 -22.66
C LEU A 117 -8.33 8.28 -23.69
N SER A 118 -9.54 8.78 -23.95
CA SER A 118 -9.78 9.89 -24.89
C SER A 118 -9.09 11.20 -24.50
N GLN A 119 -8.81 11.41 -23.22
CA GLN A 119 -8.18 12.62 -22.69
C GLN A 119 -6.64 12.56 -22.77
N ILE A 120 -6.06 11.36 -22.94
CA ILE A 120 -4.61 11.18 -23.11
C ILE A 120 -4.19 11.63 -24.50
N SER A 121 -3.17 12.48 -24.58
CA SER A 121 -2.70 13.05 -25.86
C SER A 121 -1.76 12.09 -26.62
N GLY A 122 -1.09 11.16 -25.94
CA GLY A 122 -0.18 10.18 -26.54
C GLY A 122 -0.91 9.03 -27.24
N VAL A 123 -0.90 8.99 -28.57
CA VAL A 123 -1.60 7.97 -29.37
C VAL A 123 -1.05 6.57 -29.12
N GLY A 124 0.27 6.42 -29.01
CA GLY A 124 0.93 5.15 -28.75
C GLY A 124 0.60 4.62 -27.37
N PHE A 125 0.67 5.49 -26.36
CA PHE A 125 0.31 5.14 -24.99
C PHE A 125 -1.15 4.71 -24.86
N ARG A 126 -2.09 5.40 -25.52
CA ARG A 126 -3.51 4.98 -25.56
C ARG A 126 -3.69 3.59 -26.16
N LYS A 127 -3.02 3.31 -27.29
CA LYS A 127 -3.11 1.99 -27.94
C LYS A 127 -2.60 0.90 -27.01
N TYR A 128 -1.46 1.13 -26.36
CA TYR A 128 -0.91 0.19 -25.39
C TYR A 128 -1.90 -0.10 -24.25
N LEU A 129 -2.46 0.93 -23.60
CA LEU A 129 -3.46 0.73 -22.54
C LEU A 129 -4.70 -0.04 -23.04
N SER A 130 -5.19 0.29 -24.24
CA SER A 130 -6.35 -0.38 -24.83
C SER A 130 -6.13 -1.88 -25.14
N GLN A 131 -4.90 -2.29 -25.47
CA GLN A 131 -4.55 -3.71 -25.69
C GLN A 131 -4.74 -4.56 -24.43
N TYR A 132 -4.60 -3.95 -23.25
CA TYR A 132 -4.82 -4.59 -21.94
C TYR A 132 -6.21 -4.34 -21.36
N GLY A 133 -7.15 -3.82 -22.16
CA GLY A 133 -8.52 -3.54 -21.74
C GLY A 133 -8.66 -2.39 -20.75
N ILE A 134 -7.65 -1.53 -20.61
CA ILE A 134 -7.68 -0.39 -19.68
C ILE A 134 -8.38 0.78 -20.36
N GLY A 135 -9.58 1.14 -19.90
CA GLY A 135 -10.39 2.24 -20.46
C GLY A 135 -10.13 3.61 -19.81
N ALA A 136 -9.59 3.62 -18.60
CA ALA A 136 -9.22 4.84 -17.89
C ALA A 136 -8.14 4.56 -16.84
N ILE A 137 -7.36 5.58 -16.50
CA ILE A 137 -6.35 5.56 -15.43
C ILE A 137 -6.64 6.62 -14.38
N SER A 138 -6.20 6.41 -13.16
CA SER A 138 -6.20 7.40 -12.09
C SER A 138 -4.77 7.68 -11.65
N ILE A 139 -4.48 8.88 -11.15
CA ILE A 139 -3.12 9.32 -10.76
C ILE A 139 -3.11 9.65 -9.27
N SER A 140 -2.34 8.90 -8.50
CA SER A 140 -2.13 9.09 -7.05
C SER A 140 -1.32 10.36 -6.72
N ASN A 141 -1.32 10.76 -5.45
CA ASN A 141 -0.53 11.89 -4.93
C ASN A 141 0.99 11.68 -5.08
N SER A 142 1.39 10.42 -5.25
CA SER A 142 2.78 10.00 -5.50
C SER A 142 3.13 9.94 -6.98
N TRP A 143 2.27 10.45 -7.86
CA TRP A 143 2.44 10.42 -9.32
C TRP A 143 2.51 9.01 -9.91
N LEU A 144 2.02 8.02 -9.16
CA LEU A 144 1.75 6.70 -9.71
C LEU A 144 0.37 6.67 -10.36
N PHE A 145 0.28 6.18 -11.59
CA PHE A 145 -0.98 5.92 -12.22
C PHE A 145 -1.38 4.44 -12.11
N ILE A 146 -2.67 4.22 -11.92
CA ILE A 146 -3.29 2.89 -11.80
C ILE A 146 -4.53 2.81 -12.70
N PRO A 147 -4.91 1.63 -13.21
CA PRO A 147 -6.18 1.47 -13.89
C PRO A 147 -7.37 1.84 -12.99
N SER A 148 -8.37 2.51 -13.55
CA SER A 148 -9.57 2.98 -12.82
C SER A 148 -10.88 2.38 -13.33
N THR A 149 -10.77 1.41 -14.22
CA THR A 149 -11.89 0.66 -14.79
C THR A 149 -11.65 -0.83 -14.62
N PRO A 150 -12.69 -1.64 -14.43
CA PRO A 150 -12.54 -3.09 -14.39
C PRO A 150 -11.79 -3.61 -15.61
N THR A 151 -10.83 -4.50 -15.40
CA THR A 151 -10.09 -5.19 -16.46
C THR A 151 -10.23 -6.70 -16.27
N GLY A 152 -9.97 -7.48 -17.33
CA GLY A 152 -10.13 -8.93 -17.28
C GLY A 152 -9.15 -9.66 -16.36
N TRP A 153 -8.08 -8.99 -15.90
CA TRP A 153 -7.05 -9.55 -15.03
C TRP A 153 -7.20 -9.16 -13.56
N LEU A 154 -8.22 -8.37 -13.21
CA LEU A 154 -8.57 -8.09 -11.82
C LEU A 154 -9.26 -9.28 -11.16
N ILE A 155 -9.13 -9.34 -9.84
CA ILE A 155 -9.77 -10.37 -9.02
C ILE A 155 -11.30 -10.20 -9.03
N ASN A 156 -12.02 -11.31 -9.21
CA ASN A 156 -13.48 -11.35 -9.10
C ASN A 156 -13.88 -11.87 -7.72
N TYR A 157 -14.65 -11.06 -6.97
CA TYR A 157 -15.07 -11.42 -5.62
C TYR A 157 -15.96 -12.66 -5.57
N ASP A 158 -16.93 -12.78 -6.49
CA ASP A 158 -17.88 -13.88 -6.48
C ASP A 158 -17.18 -15.21 -6.85
N GLU A 159 -16.22 -15.16 -7.79
CA GLU A 159 -15.35 -16.30 -8.11
C GLU A 159 -14.49 -16.72 -6.91
N VAL A 160 -13.88 -15.76 -6.20
CA VAL A 160 -13.09 -16.06 -4.99
C VAL A 160 -13.94 -16.72 -3.91
N LYS A 161 -15.19 -16.30 -3.73
CA LYS A 161 -16.10 -16.96 -2.80
C LYS A 161 -16.35 -18.43 -3.15
N GLU A 162 -16.57 -18.71 -4.43
CA GLU A 162 -16.73 -20.08 -4.91
C GLU A 162 -15.47 -20.91 -4.66
N LEU A 163 -14.29 -20.34 -4.94
CA LEU A 163 -13.00 -20.99 -4.67
C LEU A 163 -12.74 -21.23 -3.18
N LEU A 164 -13.27 -20.39 -2.30
CA LEU A 164 -13.22 -20.57 -0.84
C LEU A 164 -14.32 -21.49 -0.30
N GLY A 165 -15.19 -22.04 -1.16
CA GLY A 165 -16.27 -22.94 -0.76
C GLY A 165 -17.39 -22.25 0.03
N LEU A 166 -17.54 -20.93 -0.11
CA LEU A 166 -18.52 -20.13 0.64
C LEU A 166 -19.92 -20.16 0.03
N GLY A 167 -20.05 -20.49 -1.25
CA GLY A 167 -21.34 -20.56 -1.94
C GLY A 167 -22.17 -19.27 -1.85
N GLY A 168 -23.50 -19.42 -1.92
CA GLY A 168 -24.46 -18.30 -1.87
C GLY A 168 -24.75 -17.79 -0.46
N ASP A 169 -24.61 -18.64 0.56
CA ASP A 169 -25.08 -18.38 1.92
C ASP A 169 -24.11 -17.59 2.79
N TYR A 170 -22.88 -17.38 2.33
CA TYR A 170 -21.86 -16.65 3.07
C TYR A 170 -21.35 -15.47 2.24
N ASP A 171 -20.92 -14.41 2.91
CA ASP A 171 -20.02 -13.39 2.36
C ASP A 171 -18.84 -13.21 3.32
N PHE A 172 -17.78 -12.59 2.85
CA PHE A 172 -16.66 -12.25 3.71
C PHE A 172 -16.07 -10.89 3.38
N MET A 173 -15.36 -10.35 4.35
CA MET A 173 -14.55 -9.15 4.21
C MET A 173 -13.19 -9.40 4.87
N LEU A 174 -12.12 -9.25 4.10
CA LEU A 174 -10.75 -9.18 4.58
C LEU A 174 -10.38 -7.72 4.81
N VAL A 175 -9.78 -7.44 5.97
CA VAL A 175 -9.23 -6.12 6.31
C VAL A 175 -7.77 -6.30 6.73
N ILE A 176 -6.86 -5.64 6.01
CA ILE A 176 -5.41 -5.67 6.30
C ILE A 176 -5.00 -4.29 6.80
N THR A 177 -4.44 -4.20 8.02
CA THR A 177 -4.04 -2.93 8.65
C THR A 177 -2.59 -2.96 9.12
N PRO A 178 -1.82 -1.86 8.98
CA PRO A 178 -0.50 -1.72 9.57
C PRO A 178 -0.51 -1.92 11.09
N VAL A 179 0.65 -2.25 11.66
CA VAL A 179 0.81 -2.37 13.12
C VAL A 179 1.32 -1.07 13.73
N LEU A 180 2.18 -0.33 13.01
CA LEU A 180 2.75 0.94 13.47
C LEU A 180 2.26 2.10 12.60
N ASN A 181 2.30 3.30 13.16
CA ASN A 181 2.14 4.56 12.44
C ASN A 181 3.43 5.35 12.59
N ILE A 182 4.20 5.45 11.51
CA ILE A 182 5.52 6.10 11.48
C ILE A 182 5.39 7.39 10.68
N THR A 183 5.78 8.51 11.28
CA THR A 183 5.67 9.84 10.67
C THR A 183 6.92 10.67 10.90
N VAL A 184 7.28 11.49 9.91
CA VAL A 184 8.30 12.54 10.09
C VAL A 184 7.64 13.75 10.72
N THR A 185 8.31 14.36 11.71
CA THR A 185 7.81 15.53 12.42
C THR A 185 8.86 16.63 12.46
N GLY A 186 8.41 17.89 12.43
CA GLY A 186 9.32 19.04 12.49
C GLY A 186 10.24 19.21 11.29
N PHE A 187 9.85 18.70 10.11
CA PHE A 187 10.56 18.87 8.85
C PHE A 187 9.66 19.63 7.83
N PRO A 188 10.16 20.68 7.16
CA PRO A 188 11.51 21.22 7.27
C PRO A 188 11.75 21.88 8.63
N PRO A 189 12.99 21.92 9.12
CA PRO A 189 13.31 22.63 10.36
C PRO A 189 12.94 24.11 10.25
N SER A 190 12.61 24.74 11.38
CA SER A 190 12.24 26.17 11.46
C SER A 190 13.46 27.07 11.22
N GLY A 191 13.91 27.16 9.98
CA GLY A 191 15.05 27.95 9.52
C GLY A 191 15.99 27.16 8.59
N PRO A 192 16.57 27.81 7.56
CA PRO A 192 17.62 27.20 6.75
C PRO A 192 18.86 26.90 7.59
N GLY A 193 19.63 25.86 7.23
CA GLY A 193 20.82 25.45 7.98
C GLY A 193 20.57 24.41 9.08
N GLY A 194 19.36 23.84 9.17
CA GLY A 194 19.03 22.79 10.12
C GLY A 194 19.44 21.40 9.63
N PHE A 195 20.05 20.60 10.49
CA PHE A 195 20.48 19.23 10.16
C PHE A 195 19.60 18.15 10.81
N ASN A 196 18.65 18.54 11.66
CA ASN A 196 17.91 17.61 12.52
C ASN A 196 16.67 17.05 11.82
N LEU A 197 16.39 15.78 12.08
CA LEU A 197 15.22 15.04 11.61
C LEU A 197 14.61 14.26 12.79
N TYR A 198 13.28 14.32 12.94
CA TYR A 198 12.58 13.61 14.01
C TYR A 198 11.55 12.64 13.44
N ILE A 199 11.64 11.38 13.86
CA ILE A 199 10.70 10.32 13.49
C ILE A 199 9.84 10.00 14.70
N ARG A 200 8.52 10.03 14.53
CA ARG A 200 7.55 9.63 15.54
C ARG A 200 6.97 8.26 15.16
N VAL A 201 6.92 7.35 16.14
CA VAL A 201 6.37 6.00 16.02
C VAL A 201 5.25 5.82 17.05
N LEU A 202 4.05 5.55 16.55
CA LEU A 202 2.85 5.26 17.34
C LEU A 202 2.30 3.87 16.99
N GLY A 203 1.48 3.28 17.86
CA GLY A 203 0.72 2.07 17.52
C GLY A 203 -0.49 2.40 16.65
N TYR A 204 -0.64 1.74 15.49
CA TYR A 204 -1.71 2.02 14.54
C TYR A 204 -3.10 1.85 15.17
N GLY A 205 -3.98 2.86 15.03
CA GLY A 205 -5.35 2.88 15.57
C GLY A 205 -5.45 3.12 17.08
N SER A 206 -4.37 2.99 17.85
CA SER A 206 -4.32 3.32 19.29
C SER A 206 -3.72 4.69 19.57
N ASP A 207 -2.97 5.23 18.60
CA ASP A 207 -2.16 6.46 18.69
C ASP A 207 -1.25 6.54 19.92
N SER A 208 -0.96 5.39 20.53
CA SER A 208 -0.13 5.28 21.73
C SER A 208 1.35 5.32 21.35
N PRO A 209 2.19 6.14 22.03
CA PRO A 209 3.62 6.21 21.74
C PRO A 209 4.33 4.86 21.92
N VAL A 210 5.15 4.49 20.94
CA VAL A 210 5.97 3.28 21.01
C VAL A 210 7.37 3.65 21.48
N SER A 211 7.67 3.41 22.75
CA SER A 211 8.98 3.68 23.35
C SER A 211 9.96 2.52 23.15
N GLY A 212 11.25 2.81 22.96
CA GLY A 212 12.31 1.81 22.79
C GLY A 212 12.31 1.10 21.44
N ALA A 213 11.57 1.61 20.44
CA ALA A 213 11.63 1.09 19.08
C ALA A 213 12.94 1.51 18.43
N SER A 214 13.62 0.57 17.78
CA SER A 214 14.78 0.85 16.95
C SER A 214 14.31 1.40 15.61
N VAL A 215 14.69 2.63 15.31
CA VAL A 215 14.36 3.34 14.07
C VAL A 215 15.60 3.42 13.21
N SER A 216 15.53 2.93 11.98
CA SER A 216 16.56 3.06 10.96
C SER A 216 16.03 3.98 9.87
N ILE A 217 16.86 4.92 9.42
CA ILE A 217 16.60 5.70 8.20
C ILE A 217 17.62 5.29 7.14
N GLN A 218 17.16 5.08 5.93
CA GLN A 218 17.97 5.13 4.73
C GLN A 218 17.55 6.38 3.96
N TYR A 219 18.49 7.24 3.63
CA TYR A 219 18.20 8.51 2.98
C TYR A 219 18.91 8.64 1.64
N PHE A 220 18.23 9.28 0.72
CA PHE A 220 18.73 9.78 -0.54
C PHE A 220 18.45 11.27 -0.56
N ILE A 221 19.51 12.08 -0.60
CA ILE A 221 19.36 13.52 -0.56
C ILE A 221 20.10 14.09 -1.76
N THR A 222 19.41 14.97 -2.48
CA THR A 222 19.98 15.70 -3.60
C THR A 222 20.02 17.18 -3.29
N ASP A 223 21.08 17.86 -3.66
CA ASP A 223 21.27 19.31 -3.55
C ASP A 223 21.67 19.82 -4.94
N GLN A 224 20.92 20.80 -5.44
CA GLN A 224 21.09 21.30 -6.80
C GLN A 224 22.32 22.20 -6.94
N ALA A 225 22.61 23.04 -5.94
CA ALA A 225 23.78 23.91 -5.94
C ALA A 225 25.06 23.19 -5.49
N GLY A 226 24.93 22.02 -4.86
CA GLY A 226 26.02 21.18 -4.38
C GLY A 226 26.83 21.85 -3.27
N ASN A 227 26.17 22.66 -2.44
CA ASN A 227 26.76 23.52 -1.43
C ASN A 227 26.33 23.19 0.01
N ASP A 228 25.50 22.17 0.26
CA ASP A 228 24.89 21.95 1.59
C ASP A 228 25.48 20.81 2.41
N LEU A 229 26.45 20.08 1.87
CA LEU A 229 27.23 19.13 2.67
C LEU A 229 27.93 19.86 3.82
N ALA A 230 27.92 19.28 5.02
CA ALA A 230 28.54 19.91 6.18
C ALA A 230 30.04 20.18 5.94
N CYS A 231 30.48 21.42 6.13
CA CYS A 231 31.88 21.80 5.94
C CYS A 231 32.87 21.01 6.81
N GLN A 232 32.40 20.50 7.95
CA GLN A 232 33.18 19.70 8.90
C GLN A 232 33.75 18.41 8.29
N TYR A 233 33.14 17.89 7.22
CA TYR A 233 33.68 16.72 6.54
C TYR A 233 34.91 17.04 5.69
N GLY A 234 35.09 18.29 5.25
CA GLY A 234 36.21 18.70 4.39
C GLY A 234 36.25 18.03 3.02
N ILE A 235 35.09 17.55 2.51
CA ILE A 235 35.00 16.77 1.26
C ILE A 235 34.70 17.65 0.04
N LEU A 236 33.80 18.63 0.17
CA LEU A 236 33.32 19.46 -0.94
C LEU A 236 33.43 20.95 -0.61
N THR A 237 33.54 21.76 -1.66
CA THR A 237 33.43 23.23 -1.64
C THR A 237 32.68 23.70 -2.89
N PRO A 238 31.66 24.57 -2.78
CA PRO A 238 31.10 25.16 -1.55
C PRO A 238 30.48 24.13 -0.58
N CYS A 239 30.29 24.52 0.68
CA CYS A 239 29.74 23.70 1.77
C CYS A 239 28.99 24.58 2.79
N THR A 240 28.14 23.97 3.63
CA THR A 240 27.39 24.68 4.68
C THR A 240 27.93 24.32 6.08
N PRO A 241 28.35 25.28 6.92
CA PRO A 241 28.86 24.97 8.26
C PRO A 241 27.75 24.50 9.22
N ALA A 242 27.95 23.34 9.87
CA ALA A 242 27.01 22.90 10.92
C ALA A 242 27.20 23.67 12.25
N PRO A 243 26.13 23.96 13.01
CA PRO A 243 26.25 24.57 14.33
C PRO A 243 27.06 23.72 15.31
N SER A 244 27.79 24.33 16.23
CA SER A 244 28.65 23.63 17.20
C SER A 244 27.92 22.70 18.17
N THR A 245 26.60 22.86 18.31
CA THR A 245 25.73 22.01 19.15
C THR A 245 25.23 20.76 18.44
N VAL A 246 25.46 20.64 17.13
CA VAL A 246 24.98 19.52 16.31
C VAL A 246 26.08 18.47 16.21
N SER A 247 25.78 17.25 16.67
CA SER A 247 26.66 16.10 16.43
C SER A 247 26.35 15.53 15.06
N LEU A 248 27.22 15.80 14.09
CA LEU A 248 27.09 15.26 12.74
C LEU A 248 27.27 13.74 12.71
N PRO A 249 26.63 13.05 11.76
CA PRO A 249 26.86 11.64 11.54
C PRO A 249 28.31 11.37 11.12
N ASN A 250 28.77 10.13 11.28
CA ASN A 250 30.13 9.75 10.84
C ASN A 250 30.18 9.76 9.31
N SER A 251 31.29 10.23 8.70
CA SER A 251 31.43 10.21 7.24
C SER A 251 31.36 8.81 6.63
N SER A 252 31.54 7.74 7.42
CA SER A 252 31.36 6.36 6.96
C SER A 252 29.90 5.92 6.81
N THR A 253 28.93 6.70 7.28
CA THR A 253 27.49 6.32 7.22
C THR A 253 26.80 6.81 5.94
N PHE A 254 27.51 7.55 5.09
CA PHE A 254 27.02 7.99 3.79
C PHE A 254 28.07 7.88 2.69
N THR A 255 27.60 7.88 1.45
CA THR A 255 28.38 7.86 0.22
C THR A 255 27.93 8.99 -0.68
N ILE A 256 28.89 9.69 -1.30
CA ILE A 256 28.61 10.67 -2.36
C ILE A 256 28.57 9.92 -3.69
N ILE A 257 27.41 9.94 -4.34
CA ILE A 257 27.19 9.30 -5.63
C ILE A 257 27.63 10.25 -6.76
N ILE A 258 27.23 11.52 -6.66
CA ILE A 258 27.54 12.58 -7.63
C ILE A 258 27.82 13.86 -6.84
N SER A 259 28.77 14.68 -7.28
CA SER A 259 29.14 15.92 -6.61
C SER A 259 28.52 17.18 -7.23
N ASN A 260 27.94 17.11 -8.43
CA ASN A 260 27.24 18.22 -9.07
C ASN A 260 26.20 17.71 -10.12
N PRO A 261 24.88 17.76 -9.85
CA PRO A 261 24.29 18.11 -8.53
C PRO A 261 24.77 17.13 -7.45
N LEU A 262 24.81 17.58 -6.20
CA LEU A 262 25.22 16.72 -5.11
C LEU A 262 24.13 15.67 -4.87
N VAL A 263 24.52 14.40 -4.90
CA VAL A 263 23.64 13.28 -4.59
C VAL A 263 24.35 12.42 -3.55
N ILE A 264 23.73 12.28 -2.39
CA ILE A 264 24.23 11.43 -1.32
C ILE A 264 23.21 10.36 -0.97
N GLU A 265 23.74 9.21 -0.58
CA GLU A 265 22.99 8.14 0.05
C GLU A 265 23.63 7.81 1.39
N GLY A 266 22.83 7.54 2.41
CA GLY A 266 23.35 7.06 3.68
C GLY A 266 22.28 6.43 4.55
N SER A 267 22.71 5.97 5.72
CA SER A 267 21.81 5.36 6.68
C SER A 267 22.21 5.69 8.10
N GLU A 268 21.22 5.90 8.96
CA GLU A 268 21.41 6.16 10.39
C GLU A 268 20.42 5.36 11.21
N THR A 269 20.78 5.06 12.46
CA THR A 269 19.90 4.36 13.40
C THR A 269 19.80 5.10 14.72
N SER A 270 18.61 5.07 15.33
CA SER A 270 18.32 5.73 16.60
C SER A 270 17.20 4.96 17.32
N MET A 271 16.90 5.32 18.56
CA MET A 271 15.83 4.70 19.34
C MET A 271 14.78 5.72 19.76
N THR A 272 13.52 5.29 19.82
CA THR A 272 12.44 6.16 20.30
C THR A 272 12.50 6.37 21.81
N ASN A 273 12.28 7.60 22.24
CA ASN A 273 12.13 7.97 23.65
C ASN A 273 10.73 7.58 24.20
N ALA A 274 10.40 7.99 25.44
CA ALA A 274 9.11 7.74 26.07
C ALA A 274 7.90 8.34 25.30
N SER A 275 8.14 9.39 24.51
CA SER A 275 7.14 10.03 23.66
C SER A 275 7.04 9.40 22.26
N GLY A 276 7.74 8.29 22.01
CA GLY A 276 7.75 7.61 20.72
C GLY A 276 8.54 8.34 19.65
N VAL A 277 9.49 9.22 20.01
CA VAL A 277 10.26 10.02 19.05
C VAL A 277 11.72 9.59 19.02
N ALA A 278 12.23 9.29 17.83
CA ALA A 278 13.65 9.10 17.53
C ALA A 278 14.22 10.35 16.84
N ALA A 279 15.40 10.79 17.26
CA ALA A 279 16.08 11.96 16.71
C ALA A 279 17.28 11.52 15.86
N PHE A 280 17.47 12.20 14.73
CA PHE A 280 18.53 11.99 13.77
C PHE A 280 19.18 13.32 13.40
N THR A 281 20.43 13.26 12.94
CA THR A 281 21.15 14.36 12.33
C THR A 281 21.62 13.91 10.95
N LEU A 282 21.23 14.66 9.91
CA LEU A 282 21.62 14.42 8.53
C LEU A 282 23.01 15.03 8.25
N PRO A 283 23.75 14.56 7.23
CA PRO A 283 25.05 15.12 6.89
C PRO A 283 24.97 16.44 6.09
N MET A 284 23.78 16.84 5.65
CA MET A 284 23.56 18.06 4.87
C MET A 284 22.58 18.99 5.57
N ALA A 285 22.81 20.29 5.41
CA ALA A 285 21.94 21.32 5.90
C ALA A 285 20.65 21.35 5.07
N TYR A 286 19.52 21.60 5.74
CA TYR A 286 18.28 21.91 5.05
C TYR A 286 18.35 23.30 4.40
N ASP A 287 18.07 23.34 3.10
CA ASP A 287 17.89 24.54 2.32
C ASP A 287 16.69 24.40 1.34
N GLY A 288 16.46 25.40 0.49
CA GLY A 288 15.33 25.44 -0.44
C GLY A 288 15.53 24.68 -1.76
N ASP A 289 16.75 24.28 -2.10
CA ASP A 289 17.08 23.57 -3.34
C ASP A 289 17.30 22.06 -3.15
N ASN A 290 17.34 21.62 -1.88
CA ASN A 290 17.45 20.22 -1.54
C ASN A 290 16.17 19.41 -1.85
N THR A 291 16.35 18.13 -2.18
CA THR A 291 15.29 17.11 -2.17
C THR A 291 15.70 15.97 -1.26
N TYR A 292 14.83 15.59 -0.34
CA TYR A 292 15.02 14.50 0.60
C TYR A 292 14.07 13.36 0.24
N PHE A 293 14.61 12.15 0.22
CA PHE A 293 13.84 10.92 0.21
C PHE A 293 14.35 10.00 1.32
N LEU A 294 13.45 9.58 2.21
CA LEU A 294 13.77 8.72 3.35
C LEU A 294 12.94 7.45 3.27
N ILE A 295 13.59 6.30 3.46
CA ILE A 295 12.95 5.05 3.86
C ILE A 295 13.19 4.92 5.36
N ILE A 296 12.13 4.80 6.14
CA ILE A 296 12.18 4.82 7.59
C ILE A 296 11.60 3.51 8.09
N THR A 297 12.40 2.70 8.74
CA THR A 297 11.99 1.42 9.33
C THR A 297 11.97 1.55 10.85
N ALA A 298 10.89 1.14 11.49
CA ALA A 298 10.79 1.05 12.95
C ALA A 298 10.57 -0.41 13.36
N SER A 299 11.33 -0.88 14.35
CA SER A 299 11.22 -2.24 14.86
C SER A 299 11.13 -2.29 16.38
N ILE A 300 10.25 -3.14 16.90
CA ILE A 300 9.99 -3.33 18.33
C ILE A 300 9.54 -4.77 18.57
N GLY A 301 10.22 -5.49 19.48
CA GLY A 301 9.76 -6.82 19.91
C GLY A 301 9.54 -7.84 18.79
N GLY A 302 10.34 -7.79 17.71
CA GLY A 302 10.20 -8.67 16.54
C GLY A 302 9.15 -8.23 15.52
N LEU A 303 8.41 -7.15 15.79
CA LEU A 303 7.58 -6.45 14.83
C LEU A 303 8.44 -5.41 14.12
N SER A 304 8.24 -5.25 12.83
CA SER A 304 8.89 -4.25 11.99
C SER A 304 7.83 -3.61 11.12
N ASP A 305 7.96 -2.31 10.87
CA ASP A 305 7.15 -1.59 9.91
C ASP A 305 8.01 -0.51 9.24
N TYR A 306 7.63 -0.05 8.06
CA TYR A 306 8.34 1.01 7.37
C TYR A 306 7.40 2.01 6.71
N THR A 307 7.84 3.27 6.67
CA THR A 307 7.20 4.40 5.99
C THR A 307 8.23 5.08 5.09
N TYR A 308 7.78 5.95 4.19
CA TYR A 308 8.69 6.86 3.49
C TYR A 308 8.34 8.30 3.78
N TYR A 309 9.30 9.15 3.47
CA TYR A 309 9.12 10.57 3.50
C TYR A 309 9.81 11.20 2.31
N GLN A 310 9.13 12.17 1.69
CA GLN A 310 9.69 12.96 0.61
C GLN A 310 9.50 14.44 0.91
N TYR A 311 10.54 15.22 0.66
CA TYR A 311 10.52 16.67 0.77
C TYR A 311 11.30 17.33 -0.38
N PRO A 312 10.86 18.49 -0.91
CA PRO A 312 9.56 19.10 -0.68
C PRO A 312 8.43 18.21 -1.20
N ALA A 313 7.24 18.34 -0.61
CA ALA A 313 6.04 17.74 -1.16
C ALA A 313 5.83 18.26 -2.59
N GLN A 314 5.72 17.35 -3.54
CA GLN A 314 5.62 17.69 -4.95
C GLN A 314 4.18 18.04 -5.28
N SER A 315 3.94 19.20 -5.89
CA SER A 315 2.59 19.63 -6.31
C SER A 315 2.33 19.40 -7.80
N VAL A 316 3.39 19.33 -8.61
CA VAL A 316 3.32 19.07 -10.05
C VAL A 316 4.34 17.97 -10.40
N PRO A 317 3.95 16.91 -11.13
CA PRO A 317 4.88 15.85 -11.50
C PRO A 317 5.84 16.33 -12.59
N LEU A 318 7.13 15.99 -12.45
CA LEU A 318 8.05 15.88 -13.58
C LEU A 318 7.94 14.52 -14.27
N LEU A 319 7.58 13.46 -13.55
CA LEU A 319 7.42 12.12 -14.10
C LEU A 319 6.17 11.46 -13.50
N THR A 320 5.38 10.81 -14.34
CA THR A 320 4.31 9.91 -13.88
C THR A 320 4.73 8.47 -14.17
N VAL A 321 4.45 7.53 -13.26
CA VAL A 321 4.85 6.14 -13.41
C VAL A 321 3.66 5.21 -13.24
N GLY A 322 3.57 4.14 -14.02
CA GLY A 322 2.56 3.10 -13.81
C GLY A 322 3.18 1.74 -13.64
N ILE A 323 2.55 0.90 -12.83
CA ILE A 323 2.88 -0.52 -12.72
C ILE A 323 1.68 -1.25 -13.30
N LEU A 324 1.82 -1.82 -14.49
CA LEU A 324 0.73 -2.53 -15.15
C LEU A 324 1.10 -4.00 -15.35
N PRO A 325 0.18 -4.93 -15.09
CA PRO A 325 0.35 -6.31 -15.51
C PRO A 325 0.42 -6.39 -17.02
N SER A 326 1.40 -7.15 -17.53
CA SER A 326 1.58 -7.35 -18.98
C SER A 326 0.65 -8.44 -19.55
N GLY A 327 -0.41 -8.83 -18.82
CA GLY A 327 -1.26 -9.98 -19.17
C GLY A 327 -0.54 -11.33 -19.18
N SER A 328 0.72 -11.36 -18.74
CA SER A 328 1.57 -12.55 -18.62
C SER A 328 2.02 -12.71 -17.16
N ASN A 329 2.98 -13.59 -16.90
CA ASN A 329 3.62 -13.70 -15.59
C ASN A 329 4.64 -12.56 -15.37
N TYR A 330 4.39 -11.32 -15.79
CA TYR A 330 5.31 -10.20 -15.55
C TYR A 330 4.54 -8.88 -15.42
N ASN A 331 5.06 -7.93 -14.64
CA ASN A 331 4.60 -6.56 -14.62
C ASN A 331 5.56 -5.67 -15.42
N SER A 332 5.00 -4.64 -16.06
CA SER A 332 5.74 -3.59 -16.73
C SER A 332 5.70 -2.32 -15.89
N VAL A 333 6.86 -1.71 -15.62
CA VAL A 333 6.94 -0.34 -15.12
C VAL A 333 6.99 0.60 -16.30
N ILE A 334 6.09 1.58 -16.32
CA ILE A 334 5.90 2.50 -17.43
C ILE A 334 6.20 3.91 -16.96
N PHE A 335 7.21 4.52 -17.56
CA PHE A 335 7.57 5.92 -17.37
C PHE A 335 6.83 6.77 -18.38
N VAL A 336 6.15 7.81 -17.90
CA VAL A 336 5.29 8.68 -18.72
C VAL A 336 5.65 10.14 -18.46
N ASP A 337 5.97 10.85 -19.55
CA ASP A 337 6.09 12.30 -19.53
C ASP A 337 4.71 12.92 -19.22
N PRO A 338 4.58 13.71 -18.14
CA PRO A 338 3.32 14.35 -17.76
C PRO A 338 2.66 15.17 -18.87
N HIS A 339 3.41 15.62 -19.88
CA HIS A 339 2.88 16.35 -21.03
C HIS A 339 1.77 15.59 -21.77
N ILE A 340 1.87 14.26 -21.91
CA ILE A 340 0.81 13.48 -22.58
C ILE A 340 -0.43 13.26 -21.71
N LEU A 341 -0.27 13.46 -20.39
CA LEU A 341 -1.33 13.44 -19.39
C LEU A 341 -1.83 14.84 -19.04
N ARG A 342 -1.41 15.90 -19.75
CA ARG A 342 -1.74 17.30 -19.38
C ARG A 342 -3.24 17.57 -19.22
N ASN A 343 -4.08 16.96 -20.06
CA ASN A 343 -5.53 17.14 -19.95
C ASN A 343 -6.07 16.43 -18.71
N CYS A 344 -5.54 15.23 -18.40
CA CYS A 344 -5.81 14.55 -17.15
C CYS A 344 -5.43 15.47 -15.98
N LEU A 345 -4.16 15.87 -15.91
CA LEU A 345 -3.62 16.65 -14.80
C LEU A 345 -4.30 18.01 -14.64
N SER A 346 -4.78 18.61 -15.73
CA SER A 346 -5.56 19.86 -15.67
C SER A 346 -6.98 19.62 -15.15
N ASN A 347 -7.67 18.57 -15.63
CA ASN A 347 -9.02 18.22 -15.16
C ASN A 347 -9.04 17.90 -13.66
N ILE A 348 -7.94 17.32 -13.14
CA ILE A 348 -7.82 17.00 -11.72
C ILE A 348 -7.34 18.17 -10.85
N GLY A 349 -7.14 19.35 -11.44
CA GLY A 349 -6.72 20.57 -10.75
C GLY A 349 -5.23 20.64 -10.39
N VAL A 350 -4.43 19.64 -10.80
CA VAL A 350 -2.96 19.62 -10.58
C VAL A 350 -2.27 20.64 -11.48
N LEU A 351 -2.67 20.75 -12.75
CA LEU A 351 -2.17 21.77 -13.67
C LEU A 351 -3.17 22.92 -13.83
N GLN A 352 -2.77 24.11 -13.40
CA GLN A 352 -3.53 25.34 -13.64
C GLN A 352 -3.56 25.73 -15.13
N ASN A 353 -2.50 25.43 -15.87
CA ASN A 353 -2.41 25.64 -17.32
C ASN A 353 -1.75 24.42 -18.00
N PRO A 354 -2.22 23.96 -19.17
CA PRO A 354 -1.62 22.81 -19.88
C PRO A 354 -0.14 22.97 -20.25
N GLY A 355 0.32 24.23 -20.39
CA GLY A 355 1.73 24.58 -20.63
C GLY A 355 2.63 24.48 -19.41
N SER A 356 2.08 24.19 -18.23
CA SER A 356 2.83 23.98 -16.97
C SER A 356 3.29 22.53 -16.78
N SER A 357 3.31 21.72 -17.86
CA SER A 357 3.93 20.40 -17.86
C SER A 357 5.35 20.49 -18.38
N ALA A 358 6.29 19.77 -17.77
CA ALA A 358 7.67 19.75 -18.22
C ALA A 358 7.75 19.23 -19.67
N LEU A 359 8.48 19.96 -20.52
CA LEU A 359 8.76 19.54 -21.90
C LEU A 359 10.14 18.90 -21.93
N GLY A 360 10.15 17.58 -21.85
CA GLY A 360 11.35 16.79 -21.93
C GLY A 360 12.05 16.60 -20.59
N LEU A 361 12.39 15.35 -20.32
CA LEU A 361 12.88 14.86 -19.04
C LEU A 361 14.17 14.11 -19.27
N ARG A 362 15.17 14.34 -18.43
CA ARG A 362 16.34 13.48 -18.29
C ARG A 362 16.17 12.67 -17.03
N ILE A 363 16.07 11.35 -17.19
CA ILE A 363 16.07 10.41 -16.07
C ILE A 363 17.54 10.02 -15.89
N ILE A 364 18.12 10.40 -14.76
CA ILE A 364 19.57 10.28 -14.50
C ILE A 364 19.90 8.89 -13.98
N ALA A 365 19.02 8.33 -13.13
CA ALA A 365 19.24 7.04 -12.51
C ALA A 365 17.94 6.40 -12.05
N VAL A 366 17.90 5.07 -12.12
CA VAL A 366 16.87 4.22 -11.50
C VAL A 366 17.59 3.12 -10.72
N TYR A 367 17.52 3.14 -9.39
CA TYR A 367 18.20 2.13 -8.55
C TYR A 367 17.20 1.18 -7.90
N ARG A 368 17.52 -0.11 -7.91
CA ARG A 368 16.82 -1.14 -7.13
C ARG A 368 17.34 -1.12 -5.69
N SER A 369 16.45 -0.90 -4.72
CA SER A 369 16.73 -1.06 -3.30
C SER A 369 16.02 -2.30 -2.74
N LEU A 370 16.85 -3.22 -2.20
CA LEU A 370 16.65 -4.20 -1.10
C LEU A 370 17.74 -5.30 -1.23
N TYR A 371 18.58 -5.46 -0.19
CA TYR A 371 19.61 -6.52 -0.01
C TYR A 371 20.83 -6.57 -0.94
N GLY A 372 21.32 -5.42 -1.42
CA GLY A 372 22.60 -5.36 -2.14
C GLY A 372 22.46 -4.65 -3.48
N TYR A 373 23.16 -3.52 -3.56
CA TYR A 373 23.10 -2.57 -4.66
C TYR A 373 23.71 -3.14 -5.93
N SER A 374 23.02 -2.97 -7.06
CA SER A 374 23.65 -2.98 -8.38
C SER A 374 23.18 -1.77 -9.17
N PHE A 375 24.14 -0.91 -9.51
CA PHE A 375 23.97 0.25 -10.35
C PHE A 375 23.83 -0.17 -11.81
N GLU A 376 22.79 0.30 -12.50
CA GLU A 376 22.85 0.54 -13.94
C GLU A 376 22.38 1.98 -14.19
N SER A 377 23.27 2.82 -14.71
CA SER A 377 22.89 4.16 -15.17
C SER A 377 22.11 4.04 -16.46
N LEU A 378 20.80 4.26 -16.38
CA LEU A 378 19.99 4.52 -17.56
C LEU A 378 19.76 6.03 -17.63
N ASN A 379 20.75 6.73 -18.19
CA ASN A 379 20.64 8.13 -18.57
C ASN A 379 19.82 8.20 -19.87
N PHE A 380 18.50 8.24 -19.76
CA PHE A 380 17.64 8.36 -20.94
C PHE A 380 16.71 9.56 -20.85
N THR A 381 16.31 10.02 -22.02
CA THR A 381 15.49 11.23 -22.19
C THR A 381 14.11 10.83 -22.68
N LEU A 382 13.06 11.37 -22.05
CA LEU A 382 11.72 11.43 -22.61
C LEU A 382 11.55 12.81 -23.24
N ASN A 383 11.03 12.90 -24.47
CA ASN A 383 10.89 14.19 -25.16
C ASN A 383 9.58 14.27 -25.96
N PRO A 384 8.72 15.28 -25.72
CA PRO A 384 7.47 15.44 -26.46
C PRO A 384 7.65 15.99 -27.89
N GLY A 385 8.85 16.49 -28.24
CA GLY A 385 9.10 17.30 -29.45
C GLY A 385 9.36 16.55 -30.77
N GLY A 386 8.94 15.28 -30.93
CA GLY A 386 9.07 14.56 -32.20
C GLY A 386 10.51 14.33 -32.66
N GLY A 387 11.14 13.27 -32.16
CA GLY A 387 12.43 12.77 -32.65
C GLY A 387 13.60 13.09 -31.72
N SER A 388 13.92 12.16 -30.84
CA SER A 388 15.31 11.94 -30.39
C SER A 388 15.45 10.52 -29.83
N HIS A 389 16.57 9.89 -30.16
CA HIS A 389 16.88 8.49 -29.86
C HIS A 389 17.30 8.32 -28.39
N SER A 390 16.70 7.35 -27.70
CA SER A 390 17.19 6.86 -26.40
C SER A 390 18.41 5.95 -26.61
N TYR A 391 19.54 6.23 -25.96
CA TYR A 391 20.74 5.40 -26.03
C TYR A 391 21.47 5.34 -24.67
N PRO A 392 21.96 4.17 -24.19
CA PRO A 392 21.71 2.80 -24.65
C PRO A 392 20.63 2.07 -23.80
N ILE A 393 19.77 1.35 -24.55
CA ILE A 393 18.51 0.63 -24.30
C ILE A 393 18.56 -0.47 -23.19
N PRO A 394 17.48 -0.63 -22.37
CA PRO A 394 16.40 -1.59 -22.69
C PRO A 394 14.98 -1.00 -22.59
N CYS A 395 14.74 0.20 -23.13
CA CYS A 395 13.37 0.63 -23.37
C CYS A 395 12.81 -0.10 -24.59
N SER A 396 11.84 -1.00 -24.40
CA SER A 396 11.08 -1.54 -25.52
C SER A 396 10.16 -0.42 -26.01
N VAL A 397 10.42 0.13 -27.19
CA VAL A 397 9.59 1.21 -27.73
C VAL A 397 8.17 0.66 -27.95
N LEU A 398 7.14 1.36 -27.45
CA LEU A 398 5.73 1.04 -27.69
C LEU A 398 5.27 1.28 -29.15
N ALA A 399 6.20 1.25 -30.10
CA ALA A 399 5.97 1.51 -31.51
C ALA A 399 5.92 0.18 -32.28
N LEU A 400 4.78 -0.51 -32.23
CA LEU A 400 4.37 -1.44 -33.30
C LEU A 400 3.71 -0.71 -34.48
N SER A 401 3.62 0.62 -34.43
CA SER A 401 3.23 1.44 -35.57
C SER A 401 4.10 2.68 -35.60
N ASN A 402 4.47 3.14 -36.79
CA ASN A 402 5.25 4.33 -37.14
C ASN A 402 4.71 5.67 -36.56
N ALA A 403 4.39 5.73 -35.27
CA ALA A 403 3.92 6.89 -34.55
C ALA A 403 4.99 7.30 -33.55
N ASN A 404 5.48 8.52 -33.74
CA ASN A 404 6.56 9.19 -33.01
C ASN A 404 6.21 9.49 -31.52
N ASP A 405 5.90 8.48 -30.70
CA ASP A 405 5.51 8.66 -29.30
C ASP A 405 6.68 8.40 -28.33
N TYR A 406 7.64 9.32 -28.31
CA TYR A 406 8.88 9.28 -27.51
C TYR A 406 8.72 9.86 -26.07
N SER A 407 7.46 9.94 -25.63
CA SER A 407 7.03 10.50 -24.35
C SER A 407 6.79 9.43 -23.29
N THR A 408 6.89 8.15 -23.67
CA THR A 408 6.66 6.99 -22.78
C THR A 408 7.73 5.94 -22.98
N CYS A 409 8.03 5.21 -21.90
CA CYS A 409 8.93 4.07 -21.91
C CYS A 409 8.41 2.99 -20.97
N TYR A 410 8.65 1.70 -21.25
CA TYR A 410 8.37 0.64 -20.28
C TYR A 410 9.52 -0.35 -20.13
N TRP A 411 9.65 -0.89 -18.92
CA TRP A 411 10.55 -1.98 -18.57
C TRP A 411 9.76 -3.16 -18.04
N ASN A 412 10.00 -4.34 -18.61
CA ASN A 412 9.53 -5.59 -18.02
C ASN A 412 10.48 -5.95 -16.89
N LEU A 413 10.00 -5.86 -15.66
CA LEU A 413 10.79 -6.19 -14.50
C LEU A 413 10.58 -7.67 -14.14
N PRO A 414 11.57 -8.33 -13.51
CA PRO A 414 11.37 -9.68 -12.99
C PRO A 414 10.24 -9.68 -11.95
N ASN A 415 9.67 -10.85 -11.65
CA ASN A 415 8.63 -11.02 -10.62
C ASN A 415 9.21 -11.00 -9.20
N THR A 416 10.14 -10.09 -8.95
CA THR A 416 10.75 -9.97 -7.65
C THR A 416 10.43 -8.59 -7.10
N PRO A 417 9.87 -8.51 -5.89
CA PRO A 417 9.73 -7.26 -5.16
C PRO A 417 11.01 -6.41 -5.22
N MET A 418 10.86 -5.14 -5.59
CA MET A 418 11.94 -4.14 -5.60
C MET A 418 11.40 -2.74 -5.37
N ILE A 419 12.20 -1.88 -4.75
CA ILE A 419 11.94 -0.44 -4.72
C ILE A 419 12.80 0.19 -5.80
N LEU A 420 12.20 0.89 -6.75
CA LEU A 420 12.96 1.69 -7.72
C LEU A 420 12.90 3.17 -7.36
N ILE A 421 14.03 3.86 -7.44
CA ILE A 421 14.12 5.30 -7.18
C ILE A 421 14.59 5.99 -8.45
N ALA A 422 13.71 6.77 -9.08
CA ALA A 422 13.98 7.50 -10.31
C ALA A 422 14.30 8.98 -10.02
N ASN A 423 15.52 9.40 -10.35
CA ASN A 423 15.93 10.81 -10.27
C ASN A 423 15.73 11.48 -11.64
N VAL A 424 14.89 12.51 -11.67
CA VAL A 424 14.46 13.18 -12.89
C VAL A 424 14.85 14.64 -12.85
N VAL A 425 15.41 15.14 -13.95
CA VAL A 425 15.72 16.55 -14.14
C VAL A 425 15.02 17.02 -15.40
N ARG A 426 14.33 18.16 -15.33
CA ARG A 426 13.73 18.73 -16.54
C ARG A 426 14.82 19.29 -17.47
N ASN A 427 14.62 19.16 -18.77
CA ASN A 427 15.57 19.69 -19.76
C ASN A 427 15.31 21.17 -20.13
N SER A 428 14.10 21.69 -19.92
CA SER A 428 13.71 23.04 -20.35
C SER A 428 13.84 24.08 -19.23
N GLN A 429 14.53 25.19 -19.51
CA GLN A 429 14.75 26.30 -18.57
C GLN A 429 13.64 27.38 -18.57
N GLY A 430 12.66 27.30 -19.49
CA GLY A 430 11.61 28.33 -19.66
C GLY A 430 10.21 27.94 -19.15
N GLN A 431 10.13 26.97 -18.23
CA GLN A 431 8.88 26.42 -17.72
C GLN A 431 8.16 27.37 -16.76
N SER A 432 6.84 27.18 -16.64
CA SER A 432 5.99 27.96 -15.73
C SER A 432 6.50 27.87 -14.27
N PRO A 433 6.38 28.96 -13.48
CA PRO A 433 6.67 28.92 -12.05
C PRO A 433 5.88 27.81 -11.35
N GLY A 434 6.55 26.98 -10.54
CA GLY A 434 5.93 25.87 -9.82
C GLY A 434 6.18 24.48 -10.42
N VAL A 435 6.69 24.38 -11.65
CA VAL A 435 7.23 23.10 -12.15
C VAL A 435 8.59 22.86 -11.45
N PRO A 436 8.84 21.70 -10.83
CA PRO A 436 10.13 21.40 -10.21
C PRO A 436 11.28 21.43 -11.23
N ILE A 437 12.51 21.73 -10.80
CA ILE A 437 13.70 21.58 -11.64
C ILE A 437 14.15 20.11 -11.63
N THR A 438 14.14 19.51 -10.45
CA THR A 438 14.42 18.10 -10.21
C THR A 438 13.26 17.45 -9.45
N GLN A 439 13.11 16.15 -9.60
CA GLN A 439 12.16 15.34 -8.85
C GLN A 439 12.74 13.95 -8.64
N THR A 440 12.59 13.43 -7.42
CA THR A 440 12.76 12.00 -7.14
C THR A 440 11.39 11.33 -7.12
N VAL A 441 11.22 10.24 -7.86
CA VAL A 441 10.00 9.43 -7.89
C VAL A 441 10.32 8.03 -7.39
N ILE A 442 9.47 7.50 -6.52
CA ILE A 442 9.64 6.19 -5.91
C ILE A 442 8.62 5.24 -6.53
N ILE A 443 9.09 4.05 -6.88
CA ILE A 443 8.29 3.08 -7.62
C ILE A 443 8.37 1.76 -6.83
N PRO A 444 7.37 1.49 -5.98
CA PRO A 444 7.31 0.31 -5.12
C PRO A 444 6.85 -0.91 -5.92
N TYR A 445 7.70 -1.43 -6.80
CA TYR A 445 7.36 -2.59 -7.60
C TYR A 445 7.24 -3.85 -6.74
N GLY A 446 6.03 -4.18 -6.28
CA GLY A 446 5.77 -5.35 -5.43
C GLY A 446 6.54 -5.37 -4.11
N SER A 447 7.36 -4.37 -3.80
CA SER A 447 8.07 -4.27 -2.52
C SER A 447 7.20 -3.67 -1.45
N TRP A 448 6.27 -2.79 -1.84
CA TRP A 448 5.56 -1.98 -0.88
C TRP A 448 4.13 -1.67 -1.28
N PRO A 449 3.21 -2.58 -0.95
CA PRO A 449 1.80 -2.34 -1.15
C PRO A 449 1.31 -1.07 -0.38
N ASN A 450 1.86 -0.72 0.80
CA ASN A 450 1.34 0.44 1.57
C ASN A 450 1.54 1.78 0.87
N TYR A 451 2.57 1.89 0.03
CA TYR A 451 2.77 3.08 -0.80
C TYR A 451 1.57 3.36 -1.71
N LEU A 452 0.89 2.30 -2.18
CA LEU A 452 -0.35 2.39 -2.94
C LEU A 452 -1.60 2.53 -2.04
N MET A 453 -1.48 2.26 -0.74
CA MET A 453 -2.58 2.29 0.24
C MET A 453 -2.70 3.63 1.00
N ASP A 454 -1.74 4.56 0.85
CA ASP A 454 -1.66 5.79 1.66
C ASP A 454 -1.70 5.52 3.18
N ASN A 455 -1.08 4.40 3.62
CA ASN A 455 -1.12 3.89 5.01
C ASN A 455 -2.54 3.61 5.57
N GLY A 456 -3.55 3.51 4.70
CA GLY A 456 -4.91 3.11 5.03
C GLY A 456 -5.08 1.58 5.13
N PRO A 457 -6.24 1.12 5.64
CA PRO A 457 -6.60 -0.29 5.60
C PRO A 457 -6.87 -0.76 4.16
N ILE A 458 -6.52 -2.00 3.82
CA ILE A 458 -7.01 -2.65 2.59
C ILE A 458 -8.29 -3.38 2.92
N VAL A 459 -9.32 -3.21 2.10
CA VAL A 459 -10.58 -3.93 2.23
C VAL A 459 -10.87 -4.76 0.99
N PHE A 460 -11.03 -6.07 1.17
CA PHE A 460 -11.48 -6.96 0.10
C PHE A 460 -12.72 -7.73 0.54
N GLY A 461 -13.80 -7.60 -0.24
CA GLY A 461 -15.06 -8.27 -0.01
C GLY A 461 -16.18 -7.36 0.51
N LYS A 462 -17.26 -7.97 0.99
CA LYS A 462 -18.53 -7.28 1.29
C LYS A 462 -18.90 -7.46 2.75
N SER A 463 -19.33 -6.38 3.39
CA SER A 463 -19.99 -6.45 4.70
C SER A 463 -21.50 -6.62 4.53
N ILE A 464 -22.13 -7.36 5.44
CA ILE A 464 -23.58 -7.48 5.49
C ILE A 464 -24.08 -6.88 6.79
N LYS A 465 -24.97 -5.90 6.65
CA LYS A 465 -25.61 -5.26 7.81
C LYS A 465 -26.55 -6.26 8.49
N TYR A 466 -26.44 -6.37 9.81
CA TYR A 466 -27.29 -7.22 10.66
C TYR A 466 -27.18 -8.74 10.44
N ALA A 467 -26.19 -9.21 9.67
CA ALA A 467 -25.90 -10.64 9.57
C ALA A 467 -25.10 -11.12 10.80
N PRO A 468 -25.30 -12.38 11.24
CA PRO A 468 -24.34 -13.05 12.11
C PRO A 468 -22.94 -12.98 11.50
N VAL A 469 -21.97 -12.53 12.30
CA VAL A 469 -20.59 -12.34 11.88
C VAL A 469 -19.64 -13.05 12.84
N SER A 470 -18.67 -13.72 12.26
CA SER A 470 -17.52 -14.31 12.95
C SER A 470 -16.25 -13.57 12.53
N THR A 471 -15.27 -13.51 13.43
CA THR A 471 -14.00 -12.86 13.17
C THR A 471 -12.82 -13.77 13.44
N ALA A 472 -11.87 -13.77 12.52
CA ALA A 472 -10.56 -14.37 12.72
C ALA A 472 -9.49 -13.32 12.43
N ARG A 473 -8.39 -13.34 13.18
CA ARG A 473 -7.29 -12.39 13.01
C ARG A 473 -5.95 -13.11 13.09
N ALA A 474 -5.01 -12.71 12.25
CA ALA A 474 -3.64 -13.20 12.26
C ALA A 474 -2.66 -12.03 12.11
N LEU A 475 -1.44 -12.23 12.63
CA LEU A 475 -0.28 -11.40 12.30
C LEU A 475 0.35 -11.97 11.03
N VAL A 476 0.60 -11.11 10.05
CA VAL A 476 1.22 -11.46 8.78
C VAL A 476 2.27 -10.43 8.40
N TYR A 477 3.14 -10.79 7.47
CA TYR A 477 4.18 -9.91 6.94
C TYR A 477 3.96 -9.65 5.46
N ILE A 478 4.17 -8.42 5.02
CA ILE A 478 4.18 -8.04 3.59
C ILE A 478 5.52 -7.38 3.34
N GLY A 479 6.41 -8.11 2.64
CA GLY A 479 7.84 -7.80 2.71
C GLY A 479 8.33 -7.90 4.16
N ASP A 480 8.96 -6.83 4.65
CA ASP A 480 9.51 -6.75 6.01
C ASP A 480 8.60 -5.97 7.00
N SER A 481 7.37 -5.63 6.60
CA SER A 481 6.38 -4.95 7.44
C SER A 481 5.38 -5.92 8.02
N ALA A 482 5.04 -5.73 9.29
CA ALA A 482 4.03 -6.48 10.02
C ALA A 482 2.65 -5.83 9.88
N TYR A 483 1.64 -6.68 9.70
CA TYR A 483 0.23 -6.29 9.56
C TYR A 483 -0.67 -7.22 10.36
N TYR A 484 -1.83 -6.69 10.70
CA TYR A 484 -2.95 -7.52 11.08
C TYR A 484 -3.87 -7.75 9.90
N ILE A 485 -4.13 -9.01 9.58
CA ILE A 485 -5.19 -9.40 8.66
C ILE A 485 -6.37 -9.92 9.47
N THR A 486 -7.55 -9.37 9.23
CA THR A 486 -8.80 -9.74 9.90
C THR A 486 -9.80 -10.21 8.85
N LEU A 487 -10.29 -11.43 9.00
CA LEU A 487 -11.41 -11.97 8.23
C LEU A 487 -12.69 -11.79 9.02
N TYR A 488 -13.66 -11.11 8.43
CA TYR A 488 -15.06 -11.09 8.86
C TYR A 488 -15.84 -12.03 7.96
N LEU A 489 -16.43 -13.08 8.53
CA LEU A 489 -17.27 -14.04 7.82
C LEU A 489 -18.73 -13.79 8.19
N TYR A 490 -19.56 -13.48 7.19
CA TYR A 490 -20.97 -13.18 7.34
C TYR A 490 -21.80 -14.35 6.85
N TYR A 491 -22.79 -14.77 7.65
CA TYR A 491 -23.77 -15.77 7.24
C TYR A 491 -25.09 -15.10 6.85
N LYS A 492 -25.57 -15.37 5.63
CA LYS A 492 -26.85 -14.88 5.09
C LYS A 492 -28.02 -15.80 5.37
N GLY A 493 -27.76 -17.05 5.73
CA GLY A 493 -28.84 -18.00 5.95
C GLY A 493 -29.72 -17.54 7.11
N ASP A 494 -31.01 -17.82 6.98
CA ASP A 494 -32.03 -17.47 7.96
C ASP A 494 -31.80 -18.23 9.27
N VAL A 495 -31.02 -17.64 10.19
CA VAL A 495 -30.98 -18.10 11.59
C VAL A 495 -32.32 -17.83 12.30
N TYR A 496 -33.19 -17.01 11.69
CA TYR A 496 -34.50 -16.57 12.21
C TYR A 496 -35.69 -16.89 11.29
N GLY A 497 -35.49 -17.61 10.18
CA GLY A 497 -36.60 -18.07 9.35
C GLY A 497 -37.36 -19.18 10.06
N PRO A 498 -38.71 -19.16 10.11
CA PRO A 498 -39.45 -20.25 10.70
C PRO A 498 -39.07 -21.53 9.97
N MET A 499 -38.71 -22.58 10.71
CA MET A 499 -38.66 -23.94 10.17
C MET A 499 -40.05 -24.22 9.61
N ASN A 500 -40.23 -24.07 8.31
CA ASN A 500 -41.40 -24.58 7.63
C ASN A 500 -41.26 -26.11 7.70
N GLN A 501 -41.94 -26.68 8.68
CA GLN A 501 -42.14 -28.12 8.82
C GLN A 501 -42.77 -28.62 7.52
N GLN A 502 -42.09 -29.56 6.85
CA GLN A 502 -42.70 -30.46 5.89
C GLN A 502 -43.60 -31.45 6.61
#